data_AF-A0A4Q3J5U8-F1
#
_entry.id   AF-A0A4Q3J5U8-F1
#
_cell.length_a   1.000
_cell.length_b   1.000
_cell.length_c   1.000
_cell.angle_alpha   90.00
_cell.angle_beta   90.00
_cell.angle_gamma   90.00
#
_symmetry.space_group_name_H-M   'P 1'
#
loop_
_entity.id
_entity.type
_entity.pdbx_description
1 polymer ?
#
loop_
_entity_poly.entity_id
_entity_poly.type
_entity_poly.pdbx_seq_one_letter_code
_entity_poly.pdbx_strand_id
1 'polypeptide(L)'
;RPETFAAAVEGVDGVFLLRPPALASMRETLAPFVDAALAHGVGHVVFLSVAGAANNALLPHHAVEQHLRVSGARWTLLRPGFFADNLGHSYRRDLLEDDQLYVPVGHGRVAFVDVRDVAEAAAETLARPDTHAQRAYTLSGPAALSFGQVGELLTEELGRPIRYVEATVSDYVRHLRRRGVPLTPALIQTVLHAGLRHGQGAAVDPCLTELLGRRPRSLRAHVQDHRALWLPAGAGRGVASEPARAMMRS
;
A
#
# COMPACT_ATOMS: atom_id res chain seq x y z
N ARG A 1 -4.77 15.05 -20.31
CA ARG A 1 -6.09 15.41 -20.89
C ARG A 1 -6.83 16.34 -19.94
N PRO A 2 -6.34 17.57 -19.71
CA PRO A 2 -7.00 18.50 -18.79
C PRO A 2 -8.43 18.87 -19.21
N GLU A 3 -8.73 18.75 -20.52
CA GLU A 3 -10.05 18.99 -21.09
C GLU A 3 -11.15 18.08 -20.51
N THR A 4 -10.80 16.96 -19.86
CA THR A 4 -11.77 16.06 -19.23
C THR A 4 -12.02 16.36 -17.75
N PHE A 5 -11.31 17.32 -17.15
CA PHE A 5 -11.35 17.52 -15.70
C PHE A 5 -12.66 18.12 -15.22
N ALA A 6 -13.17 19.17 -15.88
CA ALA A 6 -14.41 19.85 -15.52
C ALA A 6 -15.60 18.87 -15.42
N ALA A 7 -15.81 18.07 -16.47
CA ALA A 7 -16.88 17.07 -16.52
C ALA A 7 -16.73 15.97 -15.44
N ALA A 8 -15.51 15.70 -14.97
CA ALA A 8 -15.26 14.67 -13.95
C ALA A 8 -15.58 15.15 -12.52
N VAL A 9 -15.71 16.45 -12.30
CA VAL A 9 -15.93 17.07 -10.97
C VAL A 9 -17.25 17.83 -10.89
N GLU A 10 -18.05 17.82 -11.94
CA GLU A 10 -19.37 18.45 -11.96
C GLU A 10 -20.30 17.81 -10.91
N GLY A 11 -20.84 18.63 -10.00
CA GLY A 11 -21.72 18.16 -8.92
C GLY A 11 -21.03 17.34 -7.84
N VAL A 12 -19.69 17.37 -7.76
CA VAL A 12 -18.90 16.63 -6.77
C VAL A 12 -18.57 17.50 -5.56
N ASP A 13 -18.89 17.03 -4.36
CA ASP A 13 -18.60 17.76 -3.11
C ASP A 13 -17.16 17.57 -2.60
N GLY A 14 -16.55 16.41 -2.90
CA GLY A 14 -15.24 16.02 -2.38
C GLY A 14 -14.51 15.05 -3.30
N VAL A 15 -13.18 15.14 -3.32
CA VAL A 15 -12.32 14.35 -4.20
C VAL A 15 -11.33 13.52 -3.40
N PHE A 16 -11.29 12.21 -3.64
CA PHE A 16 -10.15 11.37 -3.28
C PHE A 16 -9.11 11.40 -4.41
N LEU A 17 -7.98 12.03 -4.15
CA LEU A 17 -6.90 12.21 -5.13
C LEU A 17 -5.83 11.13 -4.94
N LEU A 18 -5.68 10.30 -5.97
CA LEU A 18 -4.60 9.30 -6.08
C LEU A 18 -3.62 9.74 -7.17
N ARG A 19 -2.32 9.70 -6.87
CA ARG A 19 -1.28 9.98 -7.87
C ARG A 19 -1.13 8.79 -8.85
N PRO A 20 -1.22 9.01 -10.18
CA PRO A 20 -0.97 7.95 -11.15
C PRO A 20 0.48 7.43 -11.13
N PRO A 21 0.72 6.12 -11.38
CA PRO A 21 2.06 5.50 -11.33
C PRO A 21 3.04 6.01 -12.41
N ALA A 22 2.54 6.49 -13.55
CA ALA A 22 3.36 6.95 -14.66
C ALA A 22 3.25 8.48 -14.81
N LEU A 23 4.39 9.16 -14.76
CA LEU A 23 4.66 10.41 -15.51
C LEU A 23 3.67 11.58 -15.40
N ALA A 24 2.72 11.57 -14.46
CA ALA A 24 1.96 12.78 -14.14
C ALA A 24 2.94 13.73 -13.47
N SER A 25 3.51 14.66 -14.25
CA SER A 25 4.18 15.80 -13.67
C SER A 25 3.14 16.51 -12.81
N MET A 26 3.53 16.86 -11.58
CA MET A 26 2.64 17.57 -10.67
C MET A 26 2.06 18.80 -11.39
N ARG A 27 2.91 19.51 -12.15
CA ARG A 27 2.57 20.76 -12.83
C ARG A 27 1.61 20.58 -14.01
N GLU A 28 1.69 19.49 -14.78
CA GLU A 28 0.86 19.35 -15.99
C GLU A 28 -0.43 18.57 -15.74
N THR A 29 -0.53 17.83 -14.62
CA THR A 29 -1.68 16.96 -14.36
C THR A 29 -2.35 17.23 -13.02
N LEU A 30 -1.63 17.05 -11.90
CA LEU A 30 -2.27 17.04 -10.58
C LEU A 30 -2.68 18.44 -10.12
N ALA A 31 -1.83 19.45 -10.28
CA ALA A 31 -2.19 20.83 -9.95
C ALA A 31 -3.35 21.33 -10.81
N PRO A 32 -3.33 21.21 -12.16
CA PRO A 32 -4.47 21.61 -12.99
C PRO A 32 -5.77 20.88 -12.64
N PHE A 33 -5.70 19.62 -12.22
CA PHE A 33 -6.88 18.88 -11.77
C PHE A 33 -7.43 19.43 -10.45
N VAL A 34 -6.57 19.68 -9.46
CA VAL A 34 -6.97 20.30 -8.19
C VAL A 34 -7.60 21.67 -8.44
N ASP A 35 -6.97 22.50 -9.27
CA ASP A 35 -7.45 23.85 -9.57
C ASP A 35 -8.82 23.79 -10.29
N ALA A 36 -8.99 22.85 -11.23
CA ALA A 36 -10.27 22.62 -11.90
C ALA A 36 -11.35 22.13 -10.92
N ALA A 37 -11.02 21.21 -10.00
CA ALA A 37 -11.93 20.73 -8.97
C ALA A 37 -12.45 21.87 -8.10
N LEU A 38 -11.55 22.73 -7.60
CA LEU A 38 -11.92 23.88 -6.77
C LEU A 38 -12.78 24.88 -7.54
N ALA A 39 -12.45 25.15 -8.81
CA ALA A 39 -13.25 26.05 -9.66
C ALA A 39 -14.68 25.54 -9.92
N HIS A 40 -14.93 24.23 -9.77
CA HIS A 40 -16.25 23.61 -9.92
C HIS A 40 -16.95 23.32 -8.59
N GLY A 41 -16.45 23.89 -7.48
CA GLY A 41 -17.13 23.84 -6.19
C GLY A 41 -16.78 22.64 -5.32
N VAL A 42 -15.78 21.83 -5.68
CA VAL A 42 -15.28 20.77 -4.80
C VAL A 42 -14.78 21.40 -3.50
N GLY A 43 -15.41 21.02 -2.38
CA GLY A 43 -15.16 21.62 -1.08
C GLY A 43 -14.01 20.98 -0.31
N HIS A 44 -13.61 19.74 -0.65
CA HIS A 44 -12.58 19.01 0.09
C HIS A 44 -11.78 18.03 -0.79
N VAL A 45 -10.46 17.96 -0.56
CA VAL A 45 -9.56 17.02 -1.26
C VAL A 45 -8.84 16.12 -0.25
N VAL A 46 -9.11 14.81 -0.30
CA VAL A 46 -8.35 13.79 0.42
C VAL A 46 -7.26 13.24 -0.50
N PHE A 47 -6.00 13.51 -0.20
CA PHE A 47 -4.88 13.07 -1.03
C PHE A 47 -4.17 11.85 -0.43
N LEU A 48 -4.02 10.80 -1.21
CA LEU A 48 -3.16 9.67 -0.88
C LEU A 48 -1.69 10.03 -1.20
N SER A 49 -1.01 10.51 -0.17
CA SER A 49 0.42 10.80 -0.14
C SER A 49 1.22 9.54 0.27
N VAL A 50 2.40 9.73 0.86
CA VAL A 50 3.27 8.67 1.39
C VAL A 50 3.95 9.13 2.69
N ALA A 51 4.24 8.18 3.58
CA ALA A 51 5.05 8.46 4.77
C ALA A 51 6.39 9.10 4.39
N GLY A 52 6.83 10.09 5.16
CA GLY A 52 8.05 10.86 4.90
C GLY A 52 7.92 11.99 3.86
N ALA A 53 6.78 12.11 3.15
CA ALA A 53 6.56 13.19 2.16
C ALA A 53 6.72 14.60 2.75
N ALA A 54 6.40 14.80 4.03
CA ALA A 54 6.53 16.10 4.70
C ALA A 54 7.96 16.67 4.63
N ASN A 55 8.97 15.80 4.73
CA ASN A 55 10.36 16.18 4.99
C ASN A 55 11.29 15.86 3.81
N ASN A 56 10.75 15.40 2.68
CA ASN A 56 11.55 14.97 1.54
C ASN A 56 11.03 15.56 0.23
N ALA A 57 11.64 16.69 -0.17
CA ALA A 57 11.31 17.38 -1.42
C ALA A 57 11.59 16.56 -2.69
N LEU A 58 12.39 15.49 -2.61
CA LEU A 58 12.63 14.59 -3.73
C LEU A 58 11.45 13.63 -3.98
N LEU A 59 10.58 13.44 -2.98
CA LEU A 59 9.35 12.68 -3.18
C LEU A 59 8.36 13.55 -3.96
N PRO A 60 7.85 13.10 -5.11
CA PRO A 60 6.92 13.93 -5.88
C PRO A 60 5.61 14.21 -5.14
N HIS A 61 5.26 13.39 -4.15
CA HIS A 61 4.13 13.63 -3.25
C HIS A 61 4.29 14.94 -2.46
N HIS A 62 5.52 15.32 -2.09
CA HIS A 62 5.79 16.57 -1.38
C HIS A 62 5.27 17.78 -2.17
N ALA A 63 5.55 17.85 -3.48
CA ALA A 63 5.09 18.95 -4.32
C ALA A 63 3.55 19.04 -4.37
N VAL A 64 2.85 17.91 -4.36
CA VAL A 64 1.38 17.86 -4.34
C VAL A 64 0.85 18.32 -2.97
N GLU A 65 1.48 17.88 -1.88
CA GLU A 65 1.12 18.35 -0.53
C GLU A 65 1.30 19.86 -0.37
N GLN A 66 2.39 20.43 -0.89
CA GLN A 66 2.62 21.87 -0.84
C GLN A 66 1.58 22.65 -1.66
N HIS A 67 1.22 22.14 -2.84
CA HIS A 67 0.15 22.75 -3.66
C HIS A 67 -1.17 22.80 -2.92
N LEU A 68 -1.60 21.67 -2.36
CA LEU A 68 -2.85 21.60 -1.59
C LEU A 68 -2.83 22.60 -0.42
N ARG A 69 -1.69 22.72 0.28
CA ARG A 69 -1.53 23.68 1.40
C ARG A 69 -1.71 25.14 1.01
N VAL A 70 -1.34 25.54 -0.21
CA VAL A 70 -1.43 26.93 -0.68
C VAL A 70 -2.61 27.18 -1.63
N SER A 71 -3.31 26.14 -2.06
CA SER A 71 -4.42 26.21 -3.03
C SER A 71 -5.69 26.88 -2.50
N GLY A 72 -5.80 27.11 -1.19
CA GLY A 72 -7.05 27.53 -0.54
C GLY A 72 -8.06 26.40 -0.36
N ALA A 73 -7.78 25.19 -0.85
CA ALA A 73 -8.61 24.02 -0.65
C ALA A 73 -8.66 23.61 0.82
N ARG A 74 -9.80 23.05 1.25
CA ARG A 74 -9.81 22.15 2.40
C ARG A 74 -9.17 20.84 1.95
N TRP A 75 -8.19 20.33 2.70
CA TRP A 75 -7.52 19.09 2.34
C TRP A 75 -7.32 18.17 3.54
N THR A 76 -7.13 16.88 3.26
CA THR A 76 -6.62 15.88 4.20
C THR A 76 -5.53 15.08 3.52
N LEU A 77 -4.39 14.87 4.19
CA LEU A 77 -3.28 14.09 3.64
C LEU A 77 -3.22 12.73 4.33
N LEU A 78 -3.33 11.65 3.56
CA LEU A 78 -3.14 10.30 4.03
C LEU A 78 -1.76 9.81 3.61
N ARG A 79 -0.89 9.50 4.57
CA ARG A 79 0.51 9.13 4.36
C ARG A 79 0.75 7.69 4.78
N PRO A 80 0.29 6.70 4.01
CA PRO A 80 0.60 5.31 4.29
C PRO A 80 2.11 5.05 4.26
N GLY A 81 2.54 4.14 5.13
CA GLY A 81 3.88 3.55 5.12
C GLY A 81 4.01 2.49 4.03
N PHE A 82 4.36 1.27 4.42
CA PHE A 82 4.62 0.18 3.48
C PHE A 82 3.42 -0.77 3.40
N PHE A 83 2.93 -1.07 2.20
CA PHE A 83 1.72 -1.89 2.03
C PHE A 83 1.95 -3.39 2.28
N ALA A 84 1.02 -4.04 2.97
CA ALA A 84 0.97 -5.49 3.12
C ALA A 84 0.78 -6.19 1.75
N ASP A 85 0.00 -5.58 0.86
CA ASP A 85 -0.29 -6.03 -0.50
C ASP A 85 0.97 -6.23 -1.37
N ASN A 86 2.12 -5.65 -0.99
CA ASN A 86 3.38 -5.93 -1.66
C ASN A 86 3.76 -7.43 -1.64
N LEU A 87 3.30 -8.19 -0.63
CA LEU A 87 3.44 -9.65 -0.60
C LEU A 87 2.68 -10.31 -1.76
N GLY A 88 1.51 -9.78 -2.13
CA GLY A 88 0.65 -10.28 -3.20
C GLY A 88 1.00 -9.73 -4.59
N HIS A 89 1.88 -8.74 -4.66
CA HIS A 89 2.34 -8.13 -5.90
C HIS A 89 3.85 -8.27 -6.05
N SER A 90 4.61 -7.29 -5.57
CA SER A 90 6.06 -7.17 -5.75
C SER A 90 6.86 -8.42 -5.38
N TYR A 91 6.43 -9.16 -4.36
CA TYR A 91 7.12 -10.36 -3.87
C TYR A 91 6.45 -11.67 -4.25
N ARG A 92 5.26 -11.61 -4.86
CA ARG A 92 4.42 -12.79 -5.08
C ARG A 92 5.14 -13.87 -5.88
N ARG A 93 5.89 -13.47 -6.90
CA ARG A 93 6.60 -14.41 -7.77
C ARG A 93 7.70 -15.16 -7.02
N ASP A 94 8.49 -14.46 -6.22
CA ASP A 94 9.55 -15.09 -5.41
C ASP A 94 8.96 -15.97 -4.31
N LEU A 95 7.83 -15.56 -3.70
CA LEU A 95 7.10 -16.38 -2.74
C LEU A 95 6.54 -17.66 -3.37
N LEU A 96 6.08 -17.61 -4.62
CA LEU A 96 5.52 -18.78 -5.30
C LEU A 96 6.59 -19.73 -5.84
N GLU A 97 7.60 -19.18 -6.52
CA GLU A 97 8.57 -19.96 -7.29
C GLU A 97 9.80 -20.35 -6.47
N ASP A 98 10.20 -19.55 -5.48
CA ASP A 98 11.49 -19.71 -4.78
C ASP A 98 11.36 -19.88 -3.26
N ASP A 99 10.15 -19.86 -2.70
CA ASP A 99 9.92 -19.96 -1.25
C ASP A 99 10.68 -18.88 -0.43
N GLN A 100 10.82 -17.67 -0.98
CA GLN A 100 11.64 -16.64 -0.35
C GLN A 100 11.12 -15.21 -0.47
N LEU A 101 11.56 -14.40 0.48
CA LEU A 101 11.58 -12.94 0.40
C LEU A 101 13.03 -12.52 0.14
N TYR A 102 13.34 -12.11 -1.09
CA TYR A 102 14.70 -11.73 -1.50
C TYR A 102 14.80 -10.21 -1.66
N VAL A 103 15.22 -9.50 -0.61
CA VAL A 103 15.26 -8.02 -0.59
C VAL A 103 16.46 -7.47 0.21
N PRO A 104 16.98 -6.26 -0.12
CA PRO A 104 18.20 -5.72 0.48
C PRO A 104 17.95 -4.89 1.76
N VAL A 105 17.11 -5.39 2.67
CA VAL A 105 16.62 -4.63 3.84
C VAL A 105 17.36 -4.95 5.15
N GLY A 106 18.25 -5.94 5.17
CA GLY A 106 18.99 -6.36 6.36
C GLY A 106 18.07 -6.67 7.53
N HIS A 107 18.32 -6.04 8.68
CA HIS A 107 17.48 -6.12 9.89
C HIS A 107 16.39 -5.04 9.98
N GLY A 108 16.12 -4.34 8.87
CA GLY A 108 15.06 -3.34 8.79
C GLY A 108 13.71 -3.90 9.20
N ARG A 109 12.94 -3.10 9.94
CA ARG A 109 11.58 -3.44 10.37
C ARG A 109 10.56 -2.56 9.67
N VAL A 110 9.38 -3.12 9.42
CA VAL A 110 8.32 -2.49 8.65
C VAL A 110 6.97 -2.69 9.32
N ALA A 111 6.25 -1.59 9.54
CA ALA A 111 4.86 -1.59 9.99
C ALA A 111 3.91 -1.68 8.77
N PHE A 112 3.69 -2.91 8.30
CA PHE A 112 2.90 -3.19 7.10
C PHE A 112 1.44 -2.74 7.26
N VAL A 113 1.01 -1.77 6.45
CA VAL A 113 -0.37 -1.26 6.45
C VAL A 113 -1.19 -2.01 5.40
N ASP A 114 -2.39 -2.45 5.76
CA ASP A 114 -3.34 -3.09 4.84
C ASP A 114 -4.07 -2.02 4.01
N VAL A 115 -4.10 -2.17 2.68
CA VAL A 115 -4.75 -1.17 1.79
C VAL A 115 -6.25 -1.03 2.09
N ARG A 116 -6.91 -2.06 2.63
CA ARG A 116 -8.34 -1.98 3.03
C ARG A 116 -8.54 -1.01 4.19
N ASP A 117 -7.60 -0.96 5.14
CA ASP A 117 -7.64 0.03 6.22
C ASP A 117 -7.35 1.45 5.71
N VAL A 118 -6.45 1.59 4.73
CA VAL A 118 -6.19 2.89 4.08
C VAL A 118 -7.42 3.38 3.32
N ALA A 119 -8.13 2.50 2.63
CA ALA A 119 -9.36 2.82 1.92
C ALA A 119 -10.49 3.24 2.88
N GLU A 120 -10.63 2.56 4.02
CA GLU A 120 -11.59 2.93 5.07
C GLU A 120 -11.25 4.30 5.68
N ALA A 121 -9.98 4.57 5.96
CA ALA A 121 -9.54 5.90 6.40
C ALA A 121 -9.78 6.99 5.33
N ALA A 122 -9.61 6.67 4.05
CA ALA A 122 -9.94 7.58 2.95
C ALA A 122 -11.43 7.89 2.88
N ALA A 123 -12.29 6.87 2.96
CA ALA A 123 -13.73 7.05 3.00
C ALA A 123 -14.17 7.89 4.21
N GLU A 124 -13.61 7.59 5.38
CA GLU A 124 -13.89 8.28 6.63
C GLU A 124 -13.54 9.78 6.56
N THR A 125 -12.32 10.07 6.11
CA THR A 125 -11.84 11.45 6.00
C THR A 125 -12.58 12.25 4.94
N LEU A 126 -13.03 11.59 3.86
CA LEU A 126 -13.84 12.21 2.81
C LEU A 126 -15.28 12.47 3.27
N ALA A 127 -15.86 11.59 4.09
CA ALA A 127 -17.22 11.70 4.60
C ALA A 127 -17.37 12.76 5.69
N ARG A 128 -16.30 13.07 6.45
CA ARG A 128 -16.32 14.06 7.55
C ARG A 128 -15.29 15.18 7.34
N PRO A 129 -15.42 16.01 6.29
CA PRO A 129 -14.43 17.02 5.94
C PRO A 129 -14.21 18.07 7.06
N ASP A 130 -15.22 18.37 7.89
CA ASP A 130 -15.11 19.32 9.01
C ASP A 130 -14.18 18.82 10.13
N THR A 131 -14.15 17.51 10.36
CA THR A 131 -13.27 16.91 11.36
C THR A 131 -11.83 16.77 10.85
N HIS A 132 -11.66 16.59 9.54
CA HIS A 132 -10.39 16.15 8.94
C HIS A 132 -9.68 17.21 8.08
N ALA A 133 -10.28 18.39 7.88
CA ALA A 133 -9.66 19.47 7.12
C ALA A 133 -8.34 19.95 7.75
N GLN A 134 -7.36 20.23 6.89
CA GLN A 134 -5.99 20.66 7.23
C GLN A 134 -5.22 19.65 8.11
N ARG A 135 -5.62 18.38 8.11
CA ARG A 135 -4.96 17.30 8.86
C ARG A 135 -4.12 16.41 7.95
N ALA A 136 -3.00 15.94 8.47
CA ALA A 136 -2.14 14.97 7.81
C ALA A 136 -1.94 13.76 8.73
N TYR A 137 -2.23 12.57 8.24
CA TYR A 137 -2.23 11.33 9.01
C TYR A 137 -1.17 10.38 8.46
N THR A 138 -0.23 9.96 9.31
CA THR A 138 0.68 8.84 9.00
C THR A 138 -0.07 7.54 9.25
N LEU A 139 -0.16 6.67 8.25
CA LEU A 139 -0.91 5.42 8.36
C LEU A 139 0.07 4.23 8.36
N SER A 140 0.10 3.49 9.46
CA SER A 140 0.98 2.33 9.63
C SER A 140 0.19 1.08 10.03
N GLY A 141 0.79 -0.09 9.81
CA GLY A 141 0.32 -1.32 10.44
C GLY A 141 0.40 -1.28 11.98
N PRO A 142 -0.25 -2.23 12.67
CA PRO A 142 -0.33 -2.24 14.12
C PRO A 142 0.95 -2.73 14.82
N ALA A 143 1.95 -3.19 14.06
CA ALA A 143 3.24 -3.64 14.58
C ALA A 143 4.31 -3.61 13.48
N ALA A 144 5.56 -3.31 13.86
CA ALA A 144 6.71 -3.40 12.97
C ALA A 144 7.31 -4.81 12.98
N LEU A 145 7.58 -5.39 11.81
CA LEU A 145 8.12 -6.73 11.66
C LEU A 145 9.41 -6.70 10.83
N SER A 146 10.41 -7.49 11.19
CA SER A 146 11.54 -7.76 10.30
C SER A 146 11.10 -8.69 9.17
N PHE A 147 11.80 -8.69 8.04
CA PHE A 147 11.47 -9.62 6.95
C PHE A 147 11.67 -11.09 7.35
N GLY A 148 12.56 -11.38 8.30
CA GLY A 148 12.67 -12.71 8.92
C GLY A 148 11.36 -13.13 9.61
N GLN A 149 10.80 -12.25 10.44
CA GLN A 149 9.50 -12.48 11.10
C GLN A 149 8.35 -12.59 10.09
N VAL A 150 8.41 -11.87 8.97
CA VAL A 150 7.44 -12.03 7.88
C VAL A 150 7.55 -13.41 7.23
N GLY A 151 8.77 -13.91 7.01
CA GLY A 151 9.01 -15.27 6.51
C GLY A 151 8.48 -16.36 7.46
N GLU A 152 8.72 -16.21 8.76
CA GLU A 152 8.16 -17.09 9.79
C GLU A 152 6.62 -17.09 9.78
N LEU A 153 6.01 -15.90 9.76
CA LEU A 153 4.56 -15.75 9.68
C LEU A 153 3.98 -16.39 8.41
N LEU A 154 4.59 -16.16 7.25
CA LEU A 154 4.18 -16.80 5.99
C LEU A 154 4.35 -18.32 6.04
N THR A 155 5.40 -18.80 6.70
CA THR A 155 5.63 -20.25 6.87
C THR A 155 4.49 -20.90 7.64
N GLU A 156 4.09 -20.29 8.75
CA GLU A 156 2.98 -20.76 9.57
C GLU A 156 1.65 -20.74 8.81
N GLU A 157 1.32 -19.61 8.16
CA GLU A 157 0.03 -19.45 7.48
C GLU A 157 -0.08 -20.25 6.18
N LEU A 158 1.04 -20.45 5.45
CA LEU A 158 1.04 -21.18 4.18
C LEU A 158 1.29 -22.68 4.37
N GLY A 159 1.91 -23.10 5.47
CA GLY A 159 2.25 -24.51 5.73
C GLY A 159 3.45 -25.02 4.90
N ARG A 160 4.31 -24.12 4.42
CA ARG A 160 5.55 -24.45 3.71
C ARG A 160 6.66 -23.46 4.09
N PRO A 161 7.94 -23.86 4.11
CA PRO A 161 9.02 -23.01 4.58
C PRO A 161 9.23 -21.80 3.65
N ILE A 162 9.00 -20.59 4.16
CA ILE A 162 9.29 -19.32 3.47
C ILE A 162 10.44 -18.62 4.20
N ARG A 163 11.53 -18.33 3.48
CA ARG A 163 12.74 -17.75 4.08
C ARG A 163 12.95 -16.31 3.65
N TYR A 164 13.36 -15.47 4.60
CA TYR A 164 14.00 -14.22 4.24
C TYR A 164 15.45 -14.48 3.84
N VAL A 165 15.83 -13.99 2.65
CA VAL A 165 17.18 -14.07 2.13
C VAL A 165 17.66 -12.65 1.88
N GLU A 166 18.62 -12.18 2.68
CA GLU A 166 19.17 -10.84 2.50
C GLU A 166 19.92 -10.75 1.16
N ALA A 167 19.46 -9.84 0.31
CA ALA A 167 20.13 -9.52 -0.93
C ALA A 167 21.13 -8.39 -0.73
N THR A 168 22.24 -8.40 -1.47
CA THR A 168 22.99 -7.16 -1.69
C THR A 168 22.20 -6.25 -2.63
N VAL A 169 22.50 -4.95 -2.62
CA VAL A 169 21.87 -3.98 -3.54
C VAL A 169 22.07 -4.39 -5.01
N SER A 170 23.28 -4.79 -5.37
CA SER A 170 23.61 -5.22 -6.74
C SER A 170 22.92 -6.53 -7.13
N ASP A 171 22.86 -7.51 -6.22
CA ASP A 171 22.21 -8.78 -6.51
C ASP A 171 20.70 -8.65 -6.59
N TYR A 172 20.09 -7.77 -5.79
CA TYR A 172 18.67 -7.49 -5.88
C TYR A 172 18.29 -6.85 -7.22
N VAL A 173 19.07 -5.86 -7.69
CA VAL A 173 18.85 -5.28 -9.03
C VAL A 173 18.99 -6.36 -10.09
N ARG A 174 20.04 -7.19 -10.03
CA ARG A 174 20.23 -8.31 -10.99
C ARG A 174 19.07 -9.31 -10.94
N HIS A 175 18.55 -9.60 -9.75
CA HIS A 175 17.38 -10.46 -9.53
C HIS A 175 16.13 -9.89 -10.20
N LEU A 176 15.78 -8.63 -9.93
CA LEU A 176 14.64 -7.96 -10.56
C LEU A 176 14.76 -7.94 -12.09
N ARG A 177 15.98 -7.70 -12.62
CA ARG A 177 16.24 -7.77 -14.07
C ARG A 177 15.98 -9.17 -14.64
N ARG A 178 16.42 -10.23 -13.94
CA ARG A 178 16.12 -11.63 -14.33
C ARG A 178 14.63 -11.95 -14.24
N ARG A 179 13.89 -11.32 -13.33
CA ARG A 179 12.43 -11.41 -13.23
C ARG A 179 11.68 -10.61 -14.30
N GLY A 180 12.38 -9.93 -15.21
CA GLY A 180 11.78 -9.17 -16.31
C GLY A 180 11.42 -7.72 -15.96
N VAL A 181 11.79 -7.24 -14.77
CA VAL A 181 11.53 -5.85 -14.35
C VAL A 181 12.46 -4.90 -15.14
N PRO A 182 11.93 -3.84 -15.77
CA PRO A 182 12.76 -2.83 -16.42
C PRO A 182 13.74 -2.16 -15.44
N LEU A 183 14.89 -1.66 -15.94
CA LEU A 183 15.96 -1.18 -15.08
C LEU A 183 15.53 -0.02 -14.17
N THR A 184 14.83 0.98 -14.72
CA THR A 184 14.41 2.16 -13.96
C THR A 184 13.49 1.80 -12.78
N PRO A 185 12.38 1.05 -12.96
CA PRO A 185 11.60 0.50 -11.86
C PRO A 185 12.42 -0.33 -10.86
N ALA A 186 13.35 -1.17 -11.33
CA ALA A 186 14.19 -1.98 -10.45
C ALA A 186 15.08 -1.13 -9.54
N LEU A 187 15.69 -0.07 -10.09
CA LEU A 187 16.49 0.89 -9.32
C LEU A 187 15.64 1.67 -8.31
N ILE A 188 14.47 2.16 -8.72
CA ILE A 188 13.52 2.85 -7.82
C ILE A 188 13.12 1.93 -6.66
N GLN A 189 12.71 0.70 -6.97
CA GLN A 189 12.35 -0.28 -5.96
C GLN A 189 13.53 -0.53 -5.01
N THR A 190 14.75 -0.67 -5.53
CA THR A 190 15.95 -0.90 -4.72
C THR A 190 16.24 0.26 -3.77
N VAL A 191 16.12 1.51 -4.23
CA VAL A 191 16.29 2.71 -3.40
C VAL A 191 15.25 2.75 -2.27
N LEU A 192 13.99 2.41 -2.56
CA LEU A 192 12.94 2.34 -1.53
C LEU A 192 13.28 1.30 -0.44
N HIS A 193 13.81 0.13 -0.83
CA HIS A 193 14.23 -0.89 0.13
C HIS A 193 15.46 -0.48 0.96
N ALA A 194 16.39 0.28 0.37
CA ALA A 194 17.50 0.86 1.13
C ALA A 194 16.99 1.79 2.25
N GLY A 195 15.89 2.51 2.03
CA GLY A 195 15.21 3.27 3.08
C GLY A 195 14.72 2.40 4.24
N LEU A 196 14.12 1.24 3.94
CA LEU A 196 13.65 0.29 4.95
C LEU A 196 14.79 -0.26 5.81
N ARG A 197 15.96 -0.51 5.21
CA ARG A 197 17.18 -0.92 5.93
C ARG A 197 17.56 0.08 7.03
N HIS A 198 17.32 1.36 6.80
CA HIS A 198 17.62 2.45 7.75
C HIS A 198 16.41 2.80 8.65
N GLY A 199 15.39 1.95 8.72
CA GLY A 199 14.27 2.10 9.66
C GLY A 199 13.13 3.02 9.18
N GLN A 200 13.15 3.51 7.94
CA GLN A 200 12.12 4.43 7.42
C GLN A 200 10.69 3.83 7.39
N GLY A 201 10.55 2.51 7.53
CA GLY A 201 9.26 1.82 7.61
C GLY A 201 8.85 1.35 9.00
N ALA A 202 9.66 1.57 10.04
CA ALA A 202 9.49 0.91 11.34
C ALA A 202 8.51 1.63 12.29
N ALA A 203 8.13 2.87 11.99
CA ALA A 203 7.26 3.66 12.84
C ALA A 203 5.85 3.04 12.90
N VAL A 204 5.33 2.89 14.12
CA VAL A 204 3.95 2.52 14.41
C VAL A 204 3.25 3.74 14.97
N ASP A 205 2.19 4.17 14.30
CA ASP A 205 1.44 5.39 14.58
C ASP A 205 -0.01 5.04 14.97
N PRO A 206 -0.56 5.61 16.07
CA PRO A 206 -1.93 5.34 16.50
C PRO A 206 -3.00 5.95 15.59
N CYS A 207 -2.66 6.90 14.70
CA CYS A 207 -3.62 7.65 13.88
C CYS A 207 -4.59 6.75 13.11
N LEU A 208 -4.10 5.63 12.55
CA LEU A 208 -4.98 4.72 11.81
C LEU A 208 -5.98 4.02 12.75
N THR A 209 -5.60 3.71 13.98
CA THR A 209 -6.54 3.17 14.98
C THR A 209 -7.61 4.19 15.33
N GLU A 210 -7.22 5.44 15.53
CA GLU A 210 -8.14 6.54 15.87
C GLU A 210 -9.12 6.84 14.73
N LEU A 211 -8.65 6.87 13.48
CA LEU A 211 -9.50 7.08 12.30
C LEU A 211 -10.52 5.96 12.12
N LEU A 212 -10.11 4.70 12.33
CA LEU A 212 -10.98 3.54 12.13
C LEU A 212 -11.88 3.23 13.33
N GLY A 213 -11.57 3.75 14.52
CA GLY A 213 -12.25 3.37 15.77
C GLY A 213 -12.03 1.91 16.19
N ARG A 214 -11.07 1.22 15.56
CA ARG A 214 -10.70 -0.18 15.81
C ARG A 214 -9.23 -0.38 15.51
N ARG A 215 -8.66 -1.48 16.02
CA ARG A 215 -7.28 -1.86 15.68
C ARG A 215 -7.16 -2.11 14.16
N PRO A 216 -6.10 -1.60 13.49
CA PRO A 216 -5.79 -1.95 12.11
C PRO A 216 -5.55 -3.45 11.95
N ARG A 217 -5.80 -3.96 10.75
CA ARG A 217 -5.56 -5.36 10.37
C ARG A 217 -4.07 -5.66 10.54
N SER A 218 -3.77 -6.80 11.16
CA SER A 218 -2.40 -7.28 11.27
C SER A 218 -1.93 -7.86 9.93
N LEU A 219 -0.61 -7.95 9.75
CA LEU A 219 -0.05 -8.65 8.59
C LEU A 219 -0.52 -10.11 8.52
N ARG A 220 -0.71 -10.76 9.69
CA ARG A 220 -1.24 -12.14 9.77
C ARG A 220 -2.64 -12.23 9.21
N ALA A 221 -3.54 -11.33 9.61
CA ALA A 221 -4.90 -11.29 9.09
C ALA A 221 -4.91 -11.04 7.58
N HIS A 222 -4.08 -10.13 7.08
CA HIS A 222 -3.91 -9.90 5.64
C HIS A 222 -3.49 -11.19 4.90
N VAL A 223 -2.48 -11.90 5.40
CA VAL A 223 -2.00 -13.15 4.80
C VAL A 223 -3.09 -14.23 4.81
N GLN A 224 -3.84 -14.34 5.91
CA GLN A 224 -4.96 -15.30 6.02
C GLN A 224 -6.06 -15.03 4.99
N ASP A 225 -6.49 -13.77 4.88
CA ASP A 225 -7.54 -13.35 3.95
C ASP A 225 -7.15 -13.55 2.48
N HIS A 226 -5.85 -13.42 2.18
CA HIS A 226 -5.31 -13.48 0.82
C HIS A 226 -4.50 -14.74 0.52
N ARG A 227 -4.60 -15.78 1.36
CA ARG A 227 -3.78 -17.01 1.29
C ARG A 227 -3.72 -17.62 -0.11
N ALA A 228 -4.85 -17.59 -0.82
CA ALA A 228 -4.99 -18.12 -2.18
C ALA A 228 -3.99 -17.51 -3.20
N LEU A 229 -3.45 -16.31 -2.94
CA LEU A 229 -2.44 -15.70 -3.80
C LEU A 229 -1.13 -16.49 -3.86
N TRP A 230 -0.80 -17.23 -2.81
CA TRP A 230 0.49 -17.93 -2.65
C TRP A 230 0.36 -19.45 -2.58
N LEU A 231 -0.82 -19.99 -2.89
CA LEU A 231 -1.05 -21.41 -3.04
C LEU A 231 -0.92 -21.82 -4.52
N PRO A 232 -0.37 -23.01 -4.81
CA PRO A 232 -0.38 -23.56 -6.17
C PRO A 232 -1.82 -23.65 -6.71
N ALA A 233 -2.00 -23.41 -8.00
CA ALA A 233 -3.29 -23.58 -8.66
C ALA A 233 -3.76 -25.04 -8.49
N GLY A 234 -4.79 -25.25 -7.65
CA GLY A 234 -5.34 -26.57 -7.32
C GLY A 234 -5.55 -26.84 -5.83
N ALA A 235 -4.90 -26.11 -4.93
CA ALA A 235 -5.00 -26.36 -3.48
C ALA A 235 -6.25 -25.76 -2.79
N GLY A 236 -7.15 -25.12 -3.56
CA GLY A 236 -8.32 -24.38 -3.04
C GLY A 236 -9.66 -25.14 -3.07
N ARG A 237 -9.70 -26.41 -3.48
CA ARG A 237 -10.92 -27.23 -3.45
C ARG A 237 -10.70 -28.48 -2.63
N GLY A 238 -10.99 -28.41 -1.33
CA GLY A 238 -10.83 -29.58 -0.47
C GLY A 238 -11.34 -29.38 0.93
N VAL A 239 -12.63 -29.02 1.10
CA VAL A 239 -13.51 -29.61 2.12
C VAL A 239 -14.96 -29.44 1.62
N ALA A 240 -15.42 -30.37 0.77
CA ALA A 240 -16.84 -30.67 0.68
C ALA A 240 -16.97 -32.10 1.23
N SER A 241 -17.57 -32.22 2.40
CA SER A 241 -17.90 -33.48 3.03
C SER A 241 -18.80 -34.31 2.10
N GLU A 242 -18.33 -35.50 1.73
CA GLU A 242 -19.20 -36.56 1.19
C GLU A 242 -20.20 -37.00 2.27
N PRO A 243 -21.52 -36.99 2.02
CA PRO A 243 -22.43 -37.75 2.85
C PRO A 243 -22.40 -39.23 2.43
N ALA A 244 -22.33 -40.08 3.45
CA ALA A 244 -22.23 -41.53 3.37
C ALA A 244 -23.33 -42.17 2.51
N ARG A 245 -22.92 -43.12 1.64
CA ARG A 245 -23.81 -44.13 1.07
C ARG A 245 -24.23 -45.10 2.18
N ALA A 246 -25.49 -45.06 2.58
CA ALA A 246 -26.12 -46.12 3.34
C ALA A 246 -26.96 -47.02 2.41
N MET A 247 -26.66 -48.32 2.48
CA MET A 247 -27.36 -49.45 1.87
C MET A 247 -28.86 -49.47 2.22
N MET A 248 -29.71 -49.71 1.23
CA MET A 248 -30.96 -50.45 1.41
C MET A 248 -31.03 -51.53 0.33
N ARG A 249 -30.84 -52.78 0.78
CA ARG A 249 -31.29 -54.00 0.11
C ARG A 249 -32.40 -54.59 0.98
N SER A 250 -33.43 -55.07 0.30
CA SER A 250 -34.66 -55.75 0.76
C SER A 250 -35.83 -54.82 1.04
#